data_AF-A0AAU8S9J9-F1
#
_entry.id   AF-A0AAU8S9J9-F1
#
_cell.length_a   1.000
_cell.length_b   1.000
_cell.length_c   1.000
_cell.angle_alpha   90.00
_cell.angle_beta   90.00
_cell.angle_gamma   90.00
#
_symmetry.space_group_name_H-M   'P 1'
#
loop_
_entity.id
_entity.type
_entity.pdbx_description
1 polymer ?
#
loop_
_entity_poly.entity_id
_entity_poly.type
_entity_poly.pdbx_seq_one_letter_code
_entity_poly.pdbx_strand_id
1 'polypeptide(L)' 'MLRHDSARLESSEPSLINVALVGVDNLFALAKLLAVEQGVALFAGLALVEQMAIFNLFEITLTAVRDTLNELGEQKN' A
#
# COMPACT_ATOMS: atom_id res chain seq x y z
N MET A 1 -32.78 33.50 10.84
CA MET A 1 -31.58 33.45 9.99
C MET A 1 -30.69 32.34 10.53
N LEU A 2 -30.95 31.10 10.09
CA LEU A 2 -30.23 29.91 10.53
C LEU A 2 -28.89 29.87 9.78
N ARG A 3 -27.78 29.98 10.53
CA ARG A 3 -26.45 29.81 9.95
C ARG A 3 -26.26 28.31 9.70
N HIS A 4 -26.10 27.97 8.42
CA HIS A 4 -25.60 26.68 8.02
C HIS A 4 -24.13 26.59 8.43
N ASP A 5 -23.85 25.99 9.59
CA ASP A 5 -22.53 25.44 9.86
C ASP A 5 -22.33 24.27 8.88
N SER A 6 -21.81 24.61 7.70
CA SER A 6 -21.19 23.64 6.83
C SER A 6 -19.95 23.13 7.56
N ALA A 7 -20.13 22.05 8.32
CA ALA A 7 -19.05 21.14 8.65
C ALA A 7 -18.48 20.64 7.32
N ARG A 8 -17.54 21.41 6.78
CA ARG A 8 -16.66 21.02 5.69
C ARG A 8 -15.90 19.81 6.22
N LEU A 9 -16.42 18.62 5.91
CA LEU A 9 -15.65 17.40 5.93
C LEU A 9 -14.47 17.65 4.99
N GLU A 10 -13.37 18.13 5.55
CA GLU A 10 -12.09 17.98 4.90
C GLU A 10 -11.83 16.48 4.90
N SER A 11 -12.24 15.79 3.83
CA SER A 11 -11.59 14.55 3.48
C SER A 11 -10.16 14.96 3.13
N SER A 12 -9.30 15.03 4.14
CA SER A 12 -7.88 15.19 3.93
C SER A 12 -7.43 13.95 3.17
N GLU A 13 -7.39 14.05 1.84
CA GLU A 13 -6.79 13.03 1.01
C GLU A 13 -5.41 12.72 1.60
N PRO A 14 -5.08 11.44 1.84
CA PRO A 14 -3.81 11.09 2.40
C PRO A 14 -2.71 11.64 1.49
N SER A 15 -1.76 12.38 2.06
CA SER A 15 -0.64 12.91 1.28
C SER A 15 0.05 11.77 0.52
N LEU A 16 0.55 12.05 -0.68
CA LEU A 16 1.28 11.08 -1.50
C LEU A 16 2.40 10.39 -0.70
N ILE A 17 3.09 11.14 0.18
CA ILE A 17 4.10 10.57 1.08
C ILE A 17 3.51 9.51 2.03
N ASN A 18 2.35 9.77 2.62
CA ASN A 18 1.69 8.81 3.51
C ASN A 18 1.26 7.55 2.77
N VAL A 19 0.78 7.69 1.52
CA VAL A 19 0.41 6.55 0.66
C VAL A 19 1.64 5.69 0.35
N ALA A 20 2.76 6.32 -0.04
CA ALA A 20 4.00 5.61 -0.32
C ALA A 20 4.55 4.87 0.92
N LEU A 21 4.51 5.50 2.10
CA LEU A 21 4.98 4.89 3.35
C LEU A 21 4.18 3.64 3.71
N VAL A 22 2.85 3.71 3.67
CA VAL A 22 1.97 2.54 3.93
C VAL A 22 2.25 1.42 2.93
N GLY A 23 2.44 1.76 1.65
CA GLY A 23 2.83 0.79 0.64
C GLY A 23 4.15 0.09 0.97
N VAL A 24 5.18 0.84 1.34
CA VAL A 24 6.49 0.29 1.73
C VAL A 24 6.38 -0.62 2.96
N ASP A 25 5.63 -0.21 3.99
CA ASP A 25 5.42 -1.01 5.21
C ASP A 25 4.75 -2.35 4.91
N ASN A 26 3.74 -2.36 4.04
CA ASN A 26 3.06 -3.59 3.60
C ASN A 26 4.01 -4.53 2.85
N LEU A 27 4.81 -4.01 1.93
CA LEU A 27 5.82 -4.79 1.19
C LEU A 27 6.86 -5.38 2.16
N PHE A 28 7.30 -4.61 3.16
CA PHE A 28 8.28 -5.04 4.15
C PHE A 28 7.72 -6.12 5.08
N ALA A 29 6.49 -5.98 5.57
CA ALA A 29 5.83 -6.98 6.41
C ALA A 29 5.72 -8.34 5.71
N LEU A 30 5.36 -8.33 4.42
CA LEU A 30 5.27 -9.56 3.62
C LEU A 30 6.66 -10.19 3.39
N ALA A 31 7.67 -9.39 3.07
CA ALA A 31 9.04 -9.89 2.94
C ALA A 31 9.52 -10.58 4.22
N LYS A 32 9.19 -10.01 5.39
CA LYS A 32 9.49 -10.65 6.69
C LYS A 32 8.72 -11.94 6.91
N LEU A 33 7.43 -11.98 6.53
CA LEU A 33 6.62 -13.19 6.65
C LEU A 33 7.24 -14.34 5.84
N LEU A 34 7.65 -14.06 4.60
CA LEU A 34 8.26 -15.06 3.71
C LEU A 34 9.73 -15.37 4.04
N ALA A 35 10.40 -14.55 4.85
CA ALA A 35 11.76 -14.82 5.31
C ALA A 35 11.82 -15.83 6.47
N VAL A 36 10.68 -16.17 7.08
CA VAL A 36 10.60 -17.14 8.18
C VAL A 36 10.17 -18.50 7.60
N GLU A 37 10.87 -19.57 7.99
CA GLU A 37 10.62 -20.95 7.52
C GLU A 37 9.15 -21.37 7.65
N GLN A 38 8.50 -20.98 8.75
CA GLN A 38 7.06 -21.21 8.97
C GLN A 38 6.17 -20.44 7.98
N GLY A 39 6.55 -19.21 7.62
CA GLY A 39 5.81 -18.43 6.64
C GLY A 39 5.96 -18.98 5.22
N VAL A 40 7.14 -19.51 4.86
CA VAL A 40 7.33 -20.24 3.60
C VAL A 40 6.48 -21.50 3.56
N ALA A 41 6.46 -22.27 4.64
CA ALA A 41 5.66 -23.50 4.72
C ALA A 41 4.15 -23.21 4.61
N LEU A 42 3.66 -22.18 5.30
CA LEU A 42 2.26 -21.74 5.20
C LEU A 42 1.93 -21.27 3.79
N PHE A 43 2.80 -20.48 3.17
CA PHE A 43 2.63 -20.00 1.80
C PHE A 43 2.60 -21.16 0.79
N ALA A 44 3.52 -22.11 0.91
CA ALA A 44 3.58 -23.29 0.06
C ALA A 44 2.35 -24.21 0.22
N GLY A 45 1.68 -24.15 1.38
CA GLY A 45 0.43 -24.87 1.64
C GLY A 45 -0.82 -24.25 1.00
N LEU A 46 -0.74 -23.02 0.48
CA LEU A 46 -1.85 -22.36 -0.20
C LEU A 46 -2.06 -22.92 -1.62
N ALA A 47 -3.27 -22.81 -2.14
CA ALA A 47 -3.55 -23.10 -3.55
C ALA A 47 -2.79 -22.11 -4.46
N LEU A 48 -2.44 -22.55 -5.67
CA LEU A 48 -1.70 -21.72 -6.63
C LEU A 48 -2.39 -20.36 -6.89
N VAL A 49 -3.71 -20.34 -6.98
CA VAL A 49 -4.49 -19.11 -7.19
C VAL A 49 -4.35 -18.13 -6.02
N GLU A 50 -4.24 -18.62 -4.79
CA GLU A 50 -4.07 -17.80 -3.58
C GLU A 50 -2.64 -17.27 -3.50
N GLN A 51 -1.64 -18.09 -3.83
CA GLN A 51 -0.25 -17.66 -3.95
C GLN A 51 -0.11 -16.55 -4.99
N MET A 52 -0.73 -16.73 -6.17
CA MET A 52 -0.74 -15.72 -7.23
C MET A 52 -1.45 -14.42 -6.80
N ALA A 53 -2.56 -14.52 -6.06
CA ALA A 53 -3.26 -13.35 -5.55
C ALA A 53 -2.38 -12.52 -4.59
N ILE A 54 -1.61 -13.18 -3.73
CA ILE A 54 -0.66 -12.51 -2.82
C ILE A 54 0.46 -11.81 -3.61
N PHE A 55 1.04 -12.47 -4.61
CA PHE A 55 2.07 -11.85 -5.45
C PHE A 55 1.52 -10.69 -6.29
N ASN A 56 0.32 -10.82 -6.85
CA ASN A 56 -0.31 -9.76 -7.62
C ASN A 56 -0.59 -8.52 -6.74
N LEU A 57 -1.02 -8.72 -5.50
CA LEU A 57 -1.17 -7.62 -4.54
C LEU A 57 0.16 -6.89 -4.28
N PHE A 58 1.26 -7.64 -4.20
CA PHE A 58 2.61 -7.06 -4.04
C PHE A 58 3.02 -6.24 -5.27
N GLU A 59 2.80 -6.75 -6.47
CA GLU A 59 3.09 -6.03 -7.72
C GLU A 59 2.29 -4.73 -7.82
N ILE A 60 1.00 -4.76 -7.50
CA ILE A 60 0.12 -3.58 -7.46
C ILE A 60 0.64 -2.56 -6.45
N THR A 61 0.96 -3.01 -5.23
CA THR A 61 1.43 -2.12 -4.17
C THR A 61 2.77 -1.47 -4.53
N LEU A 62 3.70 -2.24 -5.11
CA LEU A 62 4.99 -1.74 -5.56
C LEU A 62 4.86 -0.72 -6.70
N THR A 63 3.93 -0.98 -7.64
CA THR A 63 3.63 -0.05 -8.74
C THR A 63 3.09 1.26 -8.19
N ALA A 64 2.09 1.21 -7.29
CA ALA A 64 1.54 2.40 -6.67
C ALA A 64 2.59 3.23 -5.91
N VAL A 65 3.50 2.58 -5.17
CA VAL A 65 4.61 3.28 -4.50
C VAL A 65 5.53 3.95 -5.51
N ARG A 66 5.89 3.28 -6.61
CA ARG A 66 6.77 3.85 -7.65
C ARG A 66 6.13 5.05 -8.31
N ASP A 67 4.85 4.96 -8.68
CA ASP A 67 4.11 6.05 -9.31
C ASP A 67 4.04 7.25 -8.37
N THR A 68 3.72 7.01 -7.10
CA THR A 68 3.69 8.04 -6.06
C THR A 68 5.05 8.73 -5.88
N LEU A 69 6.16 7.97 -5.88
CA LEU A 69 7.51 8.54 -5.77
C LEU A 69 7.90 9.35 -7.02
N ASN A 70 7.49 8.90 -8.21
CA ASN A 70 7.70 9.64 -9.45
C ASN A 70 6.94 10.97 -9.43
N GLU A 71 5.67 10.97 -9.04
CA GLU A 71 4.85 12.18 -8.89
C GLU A 71 5.47 13.16 -7.88
N LEU A 72 5.97 12.66 -6.75
CA LEU A 72 6.69 13.49 -5.76
C LEU A 72 8.01 14.05 -6.31
N GLY A 73 8.68 13.34 -7.20
CA GLY A 73 9.89 13.80 -7.88
C GLY A 73 9.58 14.92 -8.88
N GLU A 74 8.50 14.80 -9.63
CA GLU A 74 8.03 15.81 -10.59
C GLU A 74 7.57 17.10 -9.89
N GLN A 75 6.91 17.00 -8.73
CA GLN A 75 6.49 18.17 -7.95
C GLN A 75 7.64 18.99 -7.35
N LYS A 76 8.86 18.44 -7.30
CA LYS A 76 10.04 19.10 -6.72
C LYS A 76 10.91 19.83 -7.74
N ASN A 77 10.64 19.67 -9.04
CA ASN A 77 11.32 20.36 -10.14
C ASN A 77 10.50 21.55 -10.65
#